data_AF-A0A433SWP2-F1
#
_entry.id   AF-A0A433SWP2-F1
#
_cell.length_a   1.000
_cell.length_b   1.000
_cell.length_c   1.000
_cell.angle_alpha   90.00
_cell.angle_beta   90.00
_cell.angle_gamma   90.00
#
_symmetry.space_group_name_H-M   'P 1'
#
loop_
_entity.id
_entity.type
_entity.pdbx_description
1 polymer ?
#
loop_
_entity_poly.entity_id
_entity_poly.type
_entity_poly.pdbx_seq_one_letter_code
_entity_poly.pdbx_strand_id
1 'polypeptide(L)'
;CEPHKLSLTDDEIQKSTEYERHQLDYTRSAIAFTIIALVIMVIGHLFAFYALRRPRYIIKRLVALLHFMSAACILVLNEVFVKTANHEKDNYDKDLNDSSFSYGYSYVFSWIVFVIFVLAGLTFLFTSHKKKAEYADGTEALEDEPMEIRR
;
A
#
# COMPACT_ATOMS: atom_id res chain seq x y z
N CYS A 1 -9.79 -11.44 -23.50
CA CYS A 1 -10.01 -11.28 -22.05
C CYS A 1 -11.48 -11.52 -21.78
N GLU A 2 -11.81 -12.54 -21.01
CA GLU A 2 -13.20 -12.76 -20.56
C GLU A 2 -13.35 -12.07 -19.20
N PRO A 3 -14.31 -11.14 -19.04
CA PRO A 3 -14.50 -10.46 -17.76
C PRO A 3 -15.10 -11.43 -16.74
N HIS A 4 -14.36 -11.69 -15.65
CA HIS A 4 -14.90 -12.45 -14.52
C HIS A 4 -15.96 -11.62 -13.80
N LYS A 5 -17.16 -12.15 -13.62
CA LYS A 5 -18.23 -11.47 -12.88
C LYS A 5 -17.89 -11.44 -11.39
N LEU A 6 -17.78 -10.23 -10.83
CA LEU A 6 -17.47 -9.96 -9.42
C LEU A 6 -18.72 -9.91 -8.51
N SER A 7 -19.89 -9.95 -9.12
CA SER A 7 -21.16 -10.07 -8.42
C SER A 7 -21.92 -11.20 -9.10
N LEU A 8 -22.11 -12.29 -8.37
CA LEU A 8 -23.06 -13.32 -8.75
C LEU A 8 -24.47 -12.78 -8.56
N THR A 9 -25.37 -13.12 -9.47
CA THR A 9 -26.82 -12.93 -9.25
C THR A 9 -27.28 -13.91 -8.16
N ASP A 10 -28.33 -13.57 -7.40
CA ASP A 10 -28.84 -14.42 -6.30
C ASP A 10 -29.10 -15.88 -6.74
N ASP A 11 -29.50 -16.08 -8.00
CA ASP A 11 -29.71 -17.39 -8.63
C ASP A 11 -28.41 -18.20 -8.84
N GLU A 12 -27.30 -17.51 -9.11
CA GLU A 12 -25.96 -18.11 -9.28
C GLU A 12 -25.31 -18.40 -7.91
N ILE A 13 -25.61 -17.59 -6.89
CA ILE A 13 -25.16 -17.83 -5.51
C ILE A 13 -25.72 -19.15 -5.00
N GLN A 14 -26.99 -19.46 -5.26
CA GLN A 14 -27.62 -20.72 -4.80
C GLN A 14 -27.04 -21.97 -5.49
N LYS A 15 -26.46 -21.81 -6.69
CA LYS A 15 -25.86 -22.90 -7.47
C LYS A 15 -24.35 -23.05 -7.23
N SER A 16 -23.68 -22.01 -6.76
CA SER A 16 -22.23 -22.00 -6.58
C SER A 16 -21.78 -22.88 -5.42
N THR A 17 -20.61 -23.49 -5.58
CA THR A 17 -20.00 -24.29 -4.51
C THR A 17 -19.55 -23.35 -3.39
N GLU A 18 -19.55 -23.82 -2.13
CA GLU A 18 -19.01 -23.05 -0.97
C GLU A 18 -17.60 -22.48 -1.25
N TYR A 19 -16.79 -23.19 -2.06
CA TYR A 19 -15.50 -22.74 -2.58
C TYR A 19 -15.57 -21.43 -3.40
N GLU A 20 -16.48 -21.35 -4.37
CA GLU A 20 -16.61 -20.19 -5.26
C GLU A 20 -17.07 -18.95 -4.47
N ARG A 21 -17.94 -19.16 -3.47
CA ARG A 21 -18.39 -18.08 -2.58
C ARG A 21 -17.23 -17.51 -1.77
N HIS A 22 -16.42 -18.37 -1.16
CA HIS A 22 -15.23 -17.92 -0.42
C HIS A 22 -14.24 -17.16 -1.31
N GLN A 23 -13.95 -17.65 -2.51
CA GLN A 23 -13.04 -16.98 -3.45
C GLN A 23 -13.56 -15.60 -3.88
N LEU A 24 -14.87 -15.46 -4.09
CA LEU A 24 -15.50 -14.19 -4.44
C LEU A 24 -15.44 -13.18 -3.29
N ASP A 25 -15.69 -13.59 -2.06
CA ASP A 25 -15.61 -12.71 -0.89
C ASP A 25 -14.17 -12.24 -0.62
N TYR A 26 -13.19 -13.13 -0.80
CA TYR A 26 -11.77 -12.76 -0.76
C TYR A 26 -11.40 -11.77 -1.86
N THR A 27 -11.88 -11.97 -3.09
CA THR A 27 -11.60 -11.07 -4.21
C THR A 27 -12.23 -9.70 -4.00
N ARG A 28 -13.48 -9.65 -3.51
CA ARG A 28 -14.19 -8.41 -3.21
C ARG A 28 -13.50 -7.59 -2.12
N SER A 29 -13.11 -8.25 -1.03
CA SER A 29 -12.37 -7.59 0.06
C SER A 29 -10.97 -7.15 -0.39
N ALA A 30 -10.28 -7.94 -1.21
CA ALA A 30 -9.00 -7.55 -1.80
C ALA A 30 -9.13 -6.29 -2.67
N ILE A 31 -10.15 -6.20 -3.52
CA ILE A 31 -10.38 -5.02 -4.37
C ILE A 31 -10.70 -3.78 -3.53
N ALA A 32 -11.50 -3.92 -2.46
CA ALA A 32 -11.75 -2.80 -1.56
C ALA A 32 -10.44 -2.29 -0.91
N PHE A 33 -9.58 -3.22 -0.48
CA PHE A 33 -8.29 -2.86 0.12
C PHE A 33 -7.30 -2.27 -0.89
N THR A 34 -7.26 -2.73 -2.14
CA THR A 34 -6.43 -2.13 -3.19
C THR A 34 -6.85 -0.69 -3.48
N ILE A 35 -8.15 -0.39 -3.53
CA ILE A 35 -8.66 0.96 -3.75
C ILE A 35 -8.20 1.89 -2.60
N ILE A 36 -8.33 1.45 -1.35
CA ILE A 36 -7.89 2.21 -0.18
C ILE A 36 -6.36 2.45 -0.24
N ALA A 37 -5.59 1.40 -0.55
CA ALA A 37 -4.14 1.50 -0.69
C ALA A 37 -3.73 2.51 -1.77
N LEU A 38 -4.42 2.52 -2.93
CA LEU A 38 -4.18 3.48 -4.00
C LEU A 38 -4.44 4.92 -3.55
N VAL A 39 -5.53 5.16 -2.83
CA VAL A 39 -5.84 6.51 -2.30
C VAL A 39 -4.74 6.97 -1.34
N ILE A 40 -4.28 6.10 -0.43
CA ILE A 40 -3.20 6.42 0.51
C ILE A 40 -1.88 6.70 -0.24
N MET A 41 -1.56 5.94 -1.27
CA MET A 41 -0.36 6.16 -2.09
C MET A 41 -0.39 7.51 -2.80
N VAL A 42 -1.53 7.89 -3.39
CA VAL A 42 -1.69 9.18 -4.08
C VAL A 42 -1.54 10.33 -3.08
N ILE A 43 -2.21 10.24 -1.93
CA ILE A 43 -2.10 11.24 -0.87
C ILE A 43 -0.63 11.33 -0.37
N GLY A 44 0.03 10.20 -0.15
CA GLY A 44 1.43 10.13 0.24
C GLY A 44 2.37 10.82 -0.75
N HIS A 45 2.17 10.62 -2.05
CA HIS A 45 2.96 11.28 -3.09
C HIS A 45 2.70 12.79 -3.17
N LEU A 46 1.44 13.23 -3.03
CA LEU A 46 1.10 14.65 -2.98
C LEU A 46 1.78 15.34 -1.78
N PHE A 47 1.75 14.70 -0.62
CA PHE A 47 2.44 15.21 0.57
C PHE A 47 3.96 15.18 0.42
N ALA A 48 4.54 14.17 -0.24
CA ALA A 48 5.98 14.14 -0.53
C ALA A 48 6.39 15.32 -1.44
N PHE A 49 5.65 15.56 -2.51
CA PHE A 49 5.90 16.69 -3.40
C PHE A 49 5.71 18.03 -2.67
N TYR A 50 4.72 18.12 -1.78
CA TYR A 50 4.50 19.29 -0.94
C TYR A 50 5.65 19.54 0.05
N ALA A 51 6.16 18.49 0.68
CA ALA A 51 7.29 18.56 1.61
C ALA A 51 8.58 19.07 0.96
N LEU A 52 8.76 18.83 -0.35
CA LEU A 52 9.88 19.37 -1.12
C LEU A 52 9.75 20.88 -1.37
N ARG A 53 8.53 21.42 -1.47
CA ARG A 53 8.30 22.87 -1.67
C ARG A 53 8.30 23.69 -0.38
N ARG A 54 7.82 23.13 0.74
CA ARG A 54 7.79 23.78 2.06
C ARG A 54 8.34 22.81 3.11
N PRO A 55 9.64 22.89 3.45
CA PRO A 55 10.33 21.84 4.21
C PRO A 55 10.04 21.88 5.72
N ARG A 56 8.78 22.08 6.15
CA ARG A 56 8.42 21.98 7.57
C ARG A 56 8.69 20.57 8.08
N TYR A 57 9.40 20.46 9.21
CA TYR A 57 9.77 19.18 9.84
C TYR A 57 8.57 18.27 10.14
N ILE A 58 7.42 18.82 10.53
CA ILE A 58 6.19 18.05 10.81
C ILE A 58 5.72 17.33 9.55
N ILE A 59 5.77 18.00 8.39
CA ILE A 59 5.32 17.45 7.11
C ILE A 59 6.23 16.30 6.70
N LYS A 60 7.56 16.41 6.88
CA LYS A 60 8.51 15.33 6.57
C LYS A 60 8.21 14.05 7.36
N ARG A 61 7.79 14.18 8.63
CA ARG A 61 7.38 13.03 9.48
C ARG A 61 6.08 12.39 9.00
N LEU A 62 5.09 13.22 8.65
CA LEU A 62 3.82 12.73 8.10
C LEU A 62 4.04 12.00 6.77
N VAL A 63 4.88 12.54 5.88
CA VAL A 63 5.23 11.89 4.61
C VAL A 63 5.91 10.55 4.83
N ALA A 64 6.89 10.48 5.74
CA ALA A 64 7.54 9.21 6.08
C ALA A 64 6.52 8.17 6.55
N LEU A 65 5.61 8.55 7.46
CA LEU A 65 4.55 7.67 7.93
C LEU A 65 3.62 7.21 6.80
N LEU A 66 3.22 8.10 5.89
CA LEU A 66 2.37 7.76 4.75
C LEU A 66 3.05 6.78 3.77
N HIS A 67 4.38 6.89 3.59
CA HIS A 67 5.13 5.94 2.76
C HIS A 67 5.26 4.57 3.45
N PHE A 68 5.46 4.53 4.78
CA PHE A 68 5.42 3.28 5.54
C PHE A 68 4.03 2.63 5.56
N MET A 69 2.96 3.41 5.69
CA MET A 69 1.59 2.92 5.57
C MET A 69 1.32 2.33 4.18
N SER A 70 1.79 3.00 3.12
CA SER A 70 1.69 2.50 1.75
C SER A 70 2.45 1.17 1.57
N ALA A 71 3.65 1.06 2.14
CA ALA A 71 4.43 -0.18 2.14
C ALA A 71 3.70 -1.32 2.89
N ALA A 72 3.09 -1.02 4.03
CA ALA A 72 2.31 -1.99 4.80
C ALA A 72 1.08 -2.47 4.00
N CYS A 73 0.39 -1.57 3.29
CA CYS A 73 -0.71 -1.96 2.40
C CYS A 73 -0.24 -2.90 1.28
N ILE A 74 0.92 -2.65 0.66
CA ILE A 74 1.48 -3.56 -0.37
C ILE A 74 1.78 -4.95 0.22
N LEU A 75 2.35 -5.02 1.43
CA LEU A 75 2.60 -6.30 2.10
C LEU A 75 1.31 -7.09 2.33
N VAL A 76 0.26 -6.43 2.82
CA VAL A 76 -1.05 -7.07 3.04
C VAL A 76 -1.61 -7.60 1.71
N LEU A 77 -1.50 -6.83 0.62
CA LEU A 77 -1.95 -7.27 -0.70
C LEU A 77 -1.16 -8.48 -1.22
N ASN A 78 0.17 -8.50 -1.01
CA ASN A 78 0.99 -9.65 -1.37
C ASN A 78 0.61 -10.89 -0.57
N GLU A 79 0.35 -10.75 0.73
CA GLU A 79 -0.10 -11.86 1.57
C GLU A 79 -1.45 -12.40 1.12
N VAL A 80 -2.42 -11.53 0.84
CA VAL A 80 -3.73 -11.93 0.30
C VAL A 80 -3.57 -12.65 -1.04
N PHE A 81 -2.70 -12.14 -1.92
CA PHE A 81 -2.44 -12.76 -3.22
C PHE A 81 -1.83 -14.17 -3.08
N VAL A 82 -0.83 -14.34 -2.21
CA VAL A 82 -0.21 -15.65 -1.96
C VAL A 82 -1.23 -16.63 -1.36
N LYS A 83 -2.10 -16.17 -0.45
CA LYS A 83 -3.17 -17.01 0.10
C LYS A 83 -4.17 -17.44 -0.96
N THR A 84 -4.60 -16.54 -1.84
CA THR A 84 -5.50 -16.89 -2.95
C THR A 84 -4.84 -17.91 -3.87
N ALA A 85 -3.58 -17.70 -4.25
CA ALA A 85 -2.84 -18.62 -5.11
C ALA A 85 -2.65 -20.01 -4.49
N ASN A 86 -2.33 -20.08 -3.19
CA ASN A 86 -2.22 -21.35 -2.48
C ASN A 86 -3.57 -22.05 -2.34
N HIS A 87 -4.65 -21.30 -2.12
CA HIS A 87 -6.00 -21.85 -2.02
C HIS A 87 -6.52 -22.39 -3.36
N GLU A 88 -6.14 -21.76 -4.47
CA GLU A 88 -6.38 -22.29 -5.81
C GLU A 88 -5.59 -23.57 -6.06
N LYS A 89 -4.29 -23.58 -5.69
CA LYS A 89 -3.43 -24.77 -5.81
C LYS A 89 -3.98 -25.97 -5.06
N ASP A 90 -4.29 -25.84 -3.77
CA ASP A 90 -4.75 -26.96 -2.93
C ASP A 90 -6.09 -27.56 -3.39
N ASN A 91 -6.91 -26.79 -4.10
CA ASN A 91 -8.19 -27.26 -4.63
C ASN A 91 -8.09 -27.80 -6.06
N TYR A 92 -7.18 -27.28 -6.91
CA TYR A 92 -6.93 -27.81 -8.26
C TYR A 92 -6.01 -29.05 -8.29
N ASP A 93 -5.09 -29.20 -7.33
CA ASP A 93 -4.14 -30.35 -7.25
C ASP A 93 -4.84 -31.71 -7.03
N LYS A 94 -6.15 -31.73 -6.78
CA LYS A 94 -6.91 -32.99 -6.68
C LYS A 94 -7.14 -33.67 -8.02
N ASP A 95 -7.07 -32.94 -9.15
CA ASP A 95 -7.40 -33.49 -10.48
C ASP A 95 -6.20 -33.60 -11.44
N LEU A 96 -5.14 -32.79 -11.31
CA LEU A 96 -4.02 -32.78 -12.27
C LEU A 96 -2.66 -32.58 -11.58
N ASN A 97 -2.02 -33.70 -11.26
CA ASN A 97 -0.81 -33.86 -10.45
C ASN A 97 0.51 -33.34 -11.10
N ASP A 98 0.47 -32.44 -12.10
CA ASP A 98 1.69 -32.03 -12.82
C ASP A 98 1.62 -30.65 -13.52
N SER A 99 0.88 -29.68 -12.98
CA SER A 99 0.84 -28.33 -13.56
C SER A 99 1.73 -27.37 -12.77
N SER A 100 2.85 -26.97 -13.38
CA SER A 100 3.82 -26.03 -12.80
C SER A 100 3.23 -24.63 -12.66
N PHE A 101 2.67 -24.31 -11.48
CA PHE A 101 2.17 -22.98 -11.16
C PHE A 101 3.34 -21.99 -11.05
N SER A 102 3.45 -21.07 -12.00
CA SER A 102 4.49 -20.04 -12.02
C SER A 102 3.91 -18.67 -11.69
N TYR A 103 4.55 -17.95 -10.77
CA TYR A 103 4.16 -16.58 -10.43
C TYR A 103 4.46 -15.63 -11.59
N GLY A 104 3.50 -14.75 -11.91
CA GLY A 104 3.66 -13.73 -12.95
C GLY A 104 4.61 -12.60 -12.54
N TYR A 105 5.08 -11.84 -13.54
CA TYR A 105 5.97 -10.67 -13.35
C TYR A 105 5.41 -9.61 -12.38
N SER A 106 4.08 -9.49 -12.28
CA SER A 106 3.41 -8.56 -11.36
C SER A 106 3.77 -8.81 -9.89
N TYR A 107 4.02 -10.07 -9.50
CA TYR A 107 4.40 -10.40 -8.13
C TYR A 107 5.80 -9.88 -7.80
N VAL A 108 6.76 -10.04 -8.72
CA VAL A 108 8.12 -9.50 -8.58
C VAL A 108 8.08 -7.97 -8.52
N PHE A 109 7.28 -7.34 -9.37
CA PHE A 109 7.12 -5.89 -9.38
C PHE A 109 6.58 -5.35 -8.04
N SER A 110 5.63 -6.06 -7.42
CA SER A 110 5.10 -5.69 -6.10
C SER A 110 6.18 -5.64 -5.01
N TRP A 111 7.11 -6.60 -5.00
CA TRP A 111 8.26 -6.59 -4.08
C TRP A 111 9.23 -5.43 -4.32
N ILE A 112 9.49 -5.10 -5.59
CA ILE A 112 10.32 -3.94 -5.95
C ILE A 112 9.68 -2.65 -5.44
N VAL A 113 8.37 -2.48 -5.69
CA VAL A 113 7.61 -1.30 -5.23
C VAL A 113 7.62 -1.21 -3.70
N PHE A 114 7.44 -2.33 -3.00
CA PHE A 114 7.55 -2.38 -1.53
C PHE A 114 8.91 -1.84 -1.04
N VAL A 115 10.02 -2.33 -1.62
CA VAL A 115 11.37 -1.88 -1.24
C VAL A 115 11.56 -0.39 -1.51
N ILE A 116 11.06 0.12 -2.64
CA ILE A 116 11.13 1.55 -2.98
C ILE A 116 10.38 2.40 -1.95
N PHE A 117 9.16 1.99 -1.54
CA PHE A 117 8.40 2.72 -0.52
C PHE A 117 9.08 2.72 0.84
N VAL A 118 9.72 1.61 1.23
CA VAL A 118 10.50 1.53 2.48
C VAL A 118 11.72 2.46 2.42
N LEU A 119 12.46 2.46 1.31
CA LEU A 119 13.61 3.36 1.12
C LEU A 119 13.18 4.84 1.10
N ALA A 120 12.04 5.15 0.48
CA ALA A 120 11.44 6.49 0.50
C ALA A 120 11.04 6.89 1.94
N GLY A 121 10.38 6.01 2.68
CA GLY A 121 10.03 6.24 4.09
C GLY A 121 11.27 6.49 4.96
N LEU A 122 12.32 5.68 4.79
CA LEU A 122 13.60 5.84 5.49
C LEU A 122 14.31 7.13 5.13
N THR A 123 14.39 7.49 3.84
CA THR A 123 15.03 8.75 3.42
C THR A 123 14.32 9.98 4.00
N PHE A 124 12.99 10.00 4.02
CA PHE A 124 12.24 11.07 4.71
C PHE A 124 12.41 11.03 6.23
N LEU A 125 12.51 9.84 6.83
CA LEU A 125 12.74 9.68 8.27
C LEU A 125 14.13 10.18 8.70
N PHE A 126 15.19 9.79 7.99
CA PHE A 126 16.56 10.26 8.26
C PHE A 126 16.69 11.77 7.98
N THR A 127 16.07 12.28 6.92
CA THR A 127 16.02 13.72 6.62
C THR A 127 15.20 14.51 7.65
N SER A 128 14.34 13.85 8.43
CA SER A 128 13.53 14.46 9.49
C SER A 128 14.28 14.63 10.82
N HIS A 129 15.53 14.19 10.94
CA HIS A 129 16.30 14.43 12.16
C HIS A 129 16.36 15.95 12.44
N LYS A 130 16.08 16.37 13.69
CA LYS A 130 16.15 17.77 14.08
C LYS A 130 17.57 18.27 13.76
N LYS A 131 17.71 19.13 12.74
CA LYS A 131 18.92 19.93 12.63
C LYS A 131 18.88 20.90 13.80
N LYS A 132 19.95 20.91 14.61
CA LYS A 132 20.13 21.96 15.61
C LYS A 132 20.08 23.31 14.88
N ALA A 133 19.40 24.29 15.46
CA ALA A 133 19.14 25.61 14.87
C ALA A 133 20.41 26.38 14.44
N GLU A 134 21.60 25.88 14.76
CA GLU A 134 22.90 26.46 14.43
C GLU A 134 23.26 26.41 12.93
N TYR A 135 22.56 25.60 12.11
CA TYR A 135 22.80 25.46 10.66
C TYR A 135 21.55 25.67 9.79
N ALA A 136 20.45 26.12 10.37
CA ALA A 136 19.27 26.49 9.58
C ALA A 136 19.45 27.92 9.05
N ASP A 137 19.47 28.07 7.73
CA ASP A 137 19.37 29.37 7.07
C ASP A 137 18.17 30.11 7.66
N GLY A 138 18.34 31.37 8.02
CA GLY A 138 17.52 32.11 9.00
C GLY A 138 16.03 32.24 8.67
N THR A 139 15.60 31.78 7.50
CA THR A 139 14.19 31.70 7.08
C THR A 139 13.48 30.41 7.50
N GLU A 140 14.19 29.27 7.61
CA GLU A 140 13.57 27.98 7.94
C GLU A 140 13.39 27.77 9.44
N ALA A 141 14.24 28.39 10.27
CA ALA A 141 14.12 28.37 11.73
C ALA A 141 13.05 29.33 12.26
N LEU A 142 12.74 30.40 11.52
CA LEU A 142 11.81 31.44 11.93
C LEU A 142 10.33 31.00 11.81
N GLU A 143 10.01 30.06 10.90
CA GLU A 143 8.64 29.56 10.71
C GLU A 143 8.19 28.53 11.77
N ASP A 144 9.11 28.09 12.65
CA ASP A 144 8.86 27.06 13.67
C ASP A 144 8.76 27.63 15.10
N GLU A 145 8.78 28.97 15.22
CA GLU A 145 8.52 29.62 16.50
C GLU A 145 7.01 29.53 16.83
N PRO A 146 6.63 29.08 18.05
CA PRO A 146 5.24 29.18 18.47
C PRO A 146 4.84 30.66 18.49
N MET A 147 3.80 31.02 17.74
CA MET A 147 3.29 32.39 17.71
C MET A 147 2.90 32.79 19.14
N GLU A 148 3.72 33.64 19.77
CA GLU A 148 3.43 34.17 21.09
C GLU A 148 2.15 35.01 20.99
N ILE A 149 1.03 34.45 21.42
CA ILE A 149 -0.21 35.21 21.63
C ILE A 149 0.07 36.13 22.81
N ARG A 150 0.57 37.33 22.51
CA ARG A 150 0.72 38.40 23.48
C ARG A 150 -0.65 38.69 24.09
N ARG A 151 -0.79 38.38 25.37
CA ARG A 151 -1.97 38.64 26.19
C ARG A 151 -2.13 40.13 26.48
#